data_AF-A0A2D5P4J2-F1
#
_entry.id   AF-A0A2D5P4J2-F1
#
_cell.length_a   1.000
_cell.length_b   1.000
_cell.length_c   1.000
_cell.angle_alpha   90.00
_cell.angle_beta   90.00
_cell.angle_gamma   90.00
#
_symmetry.space_group_name_H-M   'P 1'
#
loop_
_entity.id
_entity.type
_entity.pdbx_description
1 polymer ?
#
loop_
_entity_poly.entity_id
_entity_poly.type
_entity_poly.pdbx_seq_one_letter_code
_entity_poly.pdbx_strand_id
1 'polypeptide(L)' 'MLNFTKFERISPEKRDVLQRLKDYDEVYQVFGKSRAKEQSDRCMQCGDPYCHTGCP' A
#
# COMPACT_ATOMS: atom_id res chain seq x y z
N MET A 1 -0.95 -8.91 12.18
CA MET A 1 -2.23 -8.15 12.16
C MET A 1 -2.34 -7.31 13.43
N LEU A 2 -3.17 -6.25 13.43
CA LEU A 2 -3.28 -5.24 14.52
C LEU A 2 -2.01 -4.41 14.80
N ASN A 3 -1.09 -4.31 13.84
CA ASN A 3 0.18 -3.58 14.02
C ASN A 3 0.12 -2.12 13.52
N PHE A 4 -1.06 -1.51 13.41
CA PHE A 4 -1.24 -0.16 12.88
C PHE A 4 -0.62 0.95 13.75
N THR A 5 -0.35 0.67 15.04
CA THR A 5 0.38 1.57 15.95
C THR A 5 1.89 1.37 15.90
N LYS A 6 2.36 0.24 15.34
CA LYS A 6 3.79 -0.10 15.23
C LYS A 6 4.35 0.23 13.85
N PHE A 7 3.51 0.14 12.82
CA PHE A 7 3.90 0.41 11.44
C PHE A 7 3.10 1.58 10.89
N GLU A 8 3.82 2.59 10.41
CA GLU A 8 3.25 3.72 9.70
C GLU A 8 2.72 3.32 8.32
N ARG A 9 1.78 4.12 7.80
CA ARG A 9 1.34 3.97 6.42
C ARG A 9 2.45 4.45 5.50
N ILE A 10 2.87 3.58 4.59
CA ILE A 10 3.73 3.98 3.47
C ILE A 10 3.01 3.75 2.16
N SER A 11 3.31 4.59 1.18
CA SER A 11 2.90 4.35 -0.20
C SER A 11 4.00 3.56 -0.92
N PRO A 12 3.66 2.81 -1.98
CA PRO A 12 4.70 2.20 -2.81
C PRO A 12 5.60 3.27 -3.44
N GLU A 13 6.84 2.90 -3.71
CA GLU A 13 7.82 3.81 -4.31
C GLU A 13 7.37 4.26 -5.70
N LYS A 14 7.66 5.52 -6.02
CA LYS A 14 7.34 6.10 -7.32
C LYS A 14 8.61 6.18 -8.16
N ARG A 15 8.49 5.92 -9.45
CA ARG A 15 9.57 6.19 -10.41
C ARG A 15 9.87 7.68 -10.46
N ASP A 16 11.14 8.00 -10.71
CA ASP A 16 11.61 9.38 -10.82
C ASP A 16 10.88 10.13 -11.94
N VAL A 17 10.65 11.43 -11.72
CA VAL A 17 9.89 12.27 -12.66
C VAL A 17 10.58 12.34 -14.02
N LEU A 18 11.91 12.47 -14.06
CA LEU A 18 12.65 12.58 -15.32
C LEU A 18 12.69 11.28 -16.11
N GLN A 19 12.51 10.13 -15.43
CA GLN A 19 12.38 8.83 -16.10
C GLN A 19 10.99 8.70 -16.72
N ARG A 20 9.93 8.90 -15.95
CA ARG A 20 8.53 8.71 -16.41
C ARG A 20 8.03 9.76 -17.41
N LEU A 21 8.82 10.80 -17.71
CA LEU A 21 8.55 11.72 -18.82
C LEU A 21 8.92 11.12 -20.19
N LYS A 22 9.68 10.02 -20.21
CA LYS A 22 10.25 9.43 -21.42
C LYS A 22 9.51 8.19 -21.91
N ASP A 23 8.53 7.70 -21.13
CA ASP A 23 7.79 6.48 -21.40
C ASP A 23 6.35 6.59 -20.84
N TYR A 24 5.57 5.55 -21.08
CA TYR A 24 4.19 5.40 -20.60
C TYR A 24 4.07 4.24 -19.60
N ASP A 25 5.17 3.80 -19.00
CA ASP A 25 5.15 2.69 -18.06
C ASP A 25 4.57 3.11 -16.70
N GLU A 26 4.14 2.11 -15.93
CA GLU A 26 3.52 2.32 -14.60
C GLU A 26 4.40 3.16 -13.67
N VAL A 27 3.79 4.06 -12.90
CA VAL A 27 4.51 5.03 -12.05
C VAL A 27 4.90 4.42 -10.71
N TYR A 28 4.03 3.56 -10.16
CA TYR A 28 4.23 2.95 -8.86
C TYR A 28 4.92 1.60 -8.97
N GLN A 29 5.89 1.36 -8.09
CA GLN A 29 6.49 0.05 -7.93
C GLN A 29 5.64 -0.82 -7.02
N VAL A 30 5.55 -2.12 -7.31
CA VAL A 30 4.88 -3.08 -6.44
C VAL A 30 5.70 -3.26 -5.16
N PHE A 31 5.03 -3.34 -4.00
CA PHE A 31 5.72 -3.65 -2.75
C PHE A 31 6.48 -4.98 -2.83
N GLY A 32 7.71 -4.99 -2.32
CA GLY A 32 8.40 -6.23 -2.01
C GLY A 32 7.65 -7.04 -0.94
N LYS A 33 7.81 -8.36 -0.94
CA LYS A 33 7.07 -9.28 -0.04
C LYS A 33 7.12 -8.89 1.44
N SER A 34 8.27 -8.43 1.93
CA SER A 34 8.44 -8.01 3.33
C SER A 34 7.59 -6.78 3.66
N ARG A 35 7.65 -5.74 2.83
CA ARG A 35 6.87 -4.51 2.99
C ARG A 35 5.38 -4.75 2.79
N ALA A 36 4.99 -5.59 1.83
CA ALA A 36 3.61 -5.98 1.62
C ALA A 36 3.03 -6.65 2.89
N LYS A 37 3.78 -7.59 3.49
CA LYS A 37 3.39 -8.22 4.76
C LYS A 37 3.22 -7.19 5.88
N GLU A 38 4.20 -6.32 6.08
CA GLU A 38 4.16 -5.25 7.09
C GLU A 38 2.94 -4.33 6.93
N GLN A 39 2.64 -3.91 5.71
CA GLN A 39 1.50 -3.02 5.44
C GLN A 39 0.15 -3.74 5.59
N SER A 40 0.05 -5.01 5.19
CA SER A 40 -1.16 -5.82 5.41
C SER A 40 -1.43 -6.07 6.91
N ASP A 41 -0.38 -6.16 7.72
CA ASP A 41 -0.47 -6.40 9.16
C ASP A 41 -1.09 -5.23 9.94
N ARG A 42 -1.29 -4.08 9.30
CA ARG A 42 -1.99 -2.92 9.85
C ARG A 42 -3.51 -3.10 9.86
N CYS A 43 -4.05 -4.09 9.16
CA CYS A 43 -5.47 -4.37 9.21
C CYS A 43 -5.92 -4.67 10.66
N MET A 44 -7.00 -4.01 11.08
CA MET A 44 -7.56 -4.13 12.42
C MET A 44 -8.48 -5.34 12.59
N GLN A 45 -8.84 -6.04 11.50
CA GLN A 45 -9.82 -7.13 11.54
C GLN A 45 -11.11 -6.71 12.27
N CYS A 46 -11.65 -5.55 11.89
CA CYS A 46 -12.85 -4.97 12.50
C CYS A 46 -14.04 -5.94 12.41
N GLY A 47 -14.88 -5.98 13.45
CA GLY A 47 -16.08 -6.83 13.48
C GLY A 47 -17.12 -6.46 12.42
N ASP A 48 -17.29 -5.16 12.16
CA ASP A 48 -18.02 -4.64 11.00
C ASP A 48 -17.01 -3.91 10.08
N PRO A 49 -16.58 -4.54 8.98
CA PRO A 49 -15.47 -4.03 8.19
C PRO A 49 -15.96 -3.03 7.13
N TYR A 50 -16.06 -1.76 7.52
CA TYR A 50 -16.47 -0.63 6.67
C TYR A 50 -15.70 -0.49 5.34
N CYS A 51 -14.49 -1.06 5.25
CA CYS A 51 -13.74 -1.09 4.00
C CYS A 51 -14.45 -1.88 2.88
N HIS A 52 -15.28 -2.87 3.21
CA HIS A 52 -16.06 -3.63 2.22
C HIS A 52 -17.27 -2.84 1.72
N THR A 53 -17.92 -2.06 2.59
CA THR A 53 -19.06 -1.21 2.20
C THR A 53 -18.68 -0.15 1.17
N GLY A 54 -17.41 0.29 1.16
CA GLY A 54 -16.88 1.23 0.18
C GLY A 54 -16.40 0.61 -1.14
N CYS A 55 -16.40 -0.72 -1.25
CA CYS A 55 -16.06 -1.44 -2.48
C CYS A 55 -17.35 -1.83 -3.20
N PRO A 56 -17.64 -1.29 -4.40
CA PRO A 56 -18.79 -1.69 -5.20
C PRO A 56 -18.77 -3.18 -5.57
#